data_AF-A0A067L3S9-F1
#
_entry.id   AF-A0A067L3S9-F1
#
_cell.length_a   1.000
_cell.length_b   1.000
_cell.length_c   1.000
_cell.angle_alpha   90.00
_cell.angle_beta   90.00
_cell.angle_gamma   90.00
#
_symmetry.space_group_name_H-M   'P 1'
#
loop_
_entity.id
_entity.type
_entity.pdbx_description
1 polymer ?
#
loop_
_entity_poly.entity_id
_entity_poly.type
_entity_poly.pdbx_seq_one_letter_code
_entity_poly.pdbx_strand_id
1 'polypeptide(L)'
;MCFLMDPQIGKKVCYVQFPQRFDGIDRHDRYANRNTVFFDINMKGLDGIQGPVYVGTGCVFRRQALYGYEPPKGPKRPKMVSCDCCPCFGRRKKKQAKKGAIGEGANLEGMDDDKQLLMSQMNFEKKFGQSAIFVTSTLMEEGGVPPSSSPAALLKEAIHVISCGYEDKTEWGTELGWIYGSITEDILTGFKMHCRGWRSIYCMPKRPAFKGSAPINLSDRLNQVLRWALGSVEIFFSRHSPVWYGYKEGKLKWLERFAYVNTTIYPFTSLPLLAYCTLPAVCLLTDKFIMPEVHKLYFLQ
;
A
#
# COMPACT_ATOMS: atom_id res chain seq x y z
N MET A 1 -17.34 4.46 9.75
CA MET A 1 -17.28 3.55 10.93
C MET A 1 -17.68 2.12 10.61
N CYS A 2 -18.86 1.88 10.00
CA CYS A 2 -19.39 0.53 9.70
C CYS A 2 -18.33 -0.50 9.26
N PHE A 3 -17.56 -0.22 8.20
CA PHE A 3 -16.53 -1.14 7.68
C PHE A 3 -15.41 -1.50 8.68
N LEU A 4 -15.01 -0.57 9.55
CA LEU A 4 -13.93 -0.78 10.51
C LEU A 4 -14.41 -1.47 11.79
N MET A 5 -15.70 -1.32 12.11
CA MET A 5 -16.35 -1.91 13.28
C MET A 5 -16.94 -3.30 13.01
N ASP A 6 -16.96 -3.75 11.74
CA ASP A 6 -17.41 -5.09 11.39
C ASP A 6 -16.52 -6.17 12.07
N PRO A 7 -17.10 -7.08 12.88
CA PRO A 7 -16.34 -8.10 13.61
C PRO A 7 -15.60 -9.09 12.71
N GLN A 8 -16.12 -9.35 11.49
CA GLN A 8 -15.60 -10.33 10.56
C GLN A 8 -14.51 -9.76 9.65
N ILE A 9 -14.79 -8.61 9.02
CA ILE A 9 -13.86 -8.00 8.05
C ILE A 9 -13.04 -6.87 8.66
N GLY A 10 -13.61 -6.09 9.58
CA GLY A 10 -13.05 -4.82 10.04
C GLY A 10 -11.66 -4.94 10.64
N LYS A 11 -11.39 -6.03 11.37
CA LYS A 11 -10.08 -6.32 11.98
C LYS A 11 -8.92 -6.37 10.99
N LYS A 12 -9.16 -6.72 9.73
CA LYS A 12 -8.13 -6.80 8.67
C LYS A 12 -8.06 -5.56 7.79
N VAL A 13 -8.93 -4.58 8.02
CA VAL A 13 -9.00 -3.35 7.22
C VAL A 13 -7.97 -2.35 7.73
N CYS A 14 -7.03 -1.92 6.89
CA CYS A 14 -6.06 -0.88 7.21
C CYS A 14 -6.59 0.53 6.94
N TYR A 15 -7.35 0.73 5.87
CA TYR A 15 -8.01 2.01 5.60
C TYR A 15 -9.25 1.85 4.73
N VAL A 16 -10.14 2.84 4.83
CA VAL A 16 -11.30 2.98 3.96
C VAL A 16 -11.08 4.21 3.08
N GLN A 17 -10.97 4.00 1.76
CA GLN A 17 -10.79 5.02 0.74
C GLN A 17 -12.15 5.43 0.17
N PHE A 18 -12.35 6.74 0.01
CA PHE A 18 -13.53 7.32 -0.62
C PHE A 18 -13.17 7.91 -1.99
N PRO A 19 -14.11 7.94 -2.96
CA PRO A 19 -13.90 8.63 -4.23
C PRO A 19 -13.70 10.12 -3.99
N GLN A 20 -12.62 10.68 -4.51
CA GLN A 20 -12.46 12.13 -4.58
C GLN A 20 -13.37 12.65 -5.70
N ARG A 21 -14.29 13.55 -5.36
CA ARG A 21 -15.13 14.25 -6.34
C ARG A 21 -14.77 15.72 -6.38
N PHE A 22 -15.08 16.36 -7.49
CA PHE A 22 -14.74 17.76 -7.72
C PHE A 22 -15.98 18.56 -8.13
N ASP A 23 -16.06 19.79 -7.63
CA ASP A 23 -17.04 20.78 -8.05
C ASP A 23 -16.40 21.80 -9.01
N GLY A 24 -17.22 22.62 -9.68
CA GLY A 24 -16.74 23.67 -10.59
C GLY A 24 -16.19 23.16 -11.92
N ILE A 25 -16.51 21.92 -12.31
CA ILE A 25 -16.10 21.35 -13.60
C ILE A 25 -17.14 21.70 -14.66
N ASP A 26 -16.70 22.31 -15.76
CA ASP A 26 -17.55 22.63 -16.91
C ASP A 26 -18.29 21.41 -17.46
N ARG A 27 -19.44 21.63 -18.10
CA ARG A 27 -20.28 20.58 -18.69
C ARG A 27 -19.52 19.70 -19.68
N HIS A 28 -18.54 20.27 -20.40
CA HIS A 28 -17.76 19.55 -21.41
C HIS A 28 -16.55 18.79 -20.84
N ASP A 29 -16.09 19.15 -19.62
CA ASP A 29 -14.92 18.56 -18.94
C ASP A 29 -13.74 18.24 -19.88
N ARG A 30 -13.34 19.22 -20.71
CA ARG A 30 -12.31 19.02 -21.75
C ARG A 30 -10.95 18.58 -21.20
N TYR A 31 -10.65 18.93 -19.94
CA TYR A 31 -9.41 18.54 -19.26
C TYR A 31 -9.51 17.17 -18.56
N ALA A 32 -10.68 16.51 -18.62
CA ALA A 32 -10.96 15.23 -18.00
C ALA A 32 -10.61 15.20 -16.50
N ASN A 33 -10.90 16.30 -15.79
CA ASN A 33 -10.51 16.48 -14.39
C ASN A 33 -11.27 15.56 -13.42
N ARG A 34 -12.44 15.05 -13.83
CA ARG A 34 -13.21 14.10 -12.99
C ARG A 34 -12.51 12.76 -12.79
N ASN A 35 -11.61 12.38 -13.71
CA ASN A 35 -10.89 11.10 -13.69
C ASN A 35 -11.78 9.89 -13.35
N THR A 36 -12.96 9.82 -13.99
CA THR A 36 -14.01 8.84 -13.65
C THR A 36 -13.58 7.40 -13.89
N VAL A 37 -12.76 7.13 -14.92
CA VAL A 37 -12.28 5.77 -15.18
C VAL A 37 -11.47 5.23 -13.99
N PHE A 38 -10.59 6.05 -13.42
CA PHE A 38 -9.79 5.66 -12.28
C PHE A 38 -10.65 5.42 -11.04
N PHE A 39 -11.51 6.38 -10.67
CA PHE A 39 -12.31 6.30 -9.45
C PHE A 39 -13.52 5.35 -9.56
N ASP A 40 -14.21 5.31 -10.69
CA ASP A 40 -15.47 4.57 -10.83
C ASP A 40 -15.32 3.16 -11.40
N ILE A 41 -14.19 2.85 -12.05
CA ILE A 41 -13.95 1.54 -12.66
C ILE A 41 -12.75 0.87 -11.98
N ASN A 42 -11.56 1.47 -12.04
CA ASN A 42 -10.34 0.81 -11.57
C ASN A 42 -10.36 0.56 -10.05
N MET A 43 -10.64 1.60 -9.24
CA MET A 43 -10.68 1.46 -7.78
C MET A 43 -11.73 0.45 -7.29
N LYS A 44 -12.89 0.37 -7.97
CA LYS A 44 -13.89 -0.66 -7.67
C LYS A 44 -13.39 -2.08 -8.02
N GLY A 45 -12.69 -2.22 -9.14
CA GLY A 45 -12.09 -3.49 -9.53
C GLY A 45 -11.09 -4.00 -8.50
N LEU A 46 -10.22 -3.11 -8.00
CA LEU A 46 -9.23 -3.44 -6.97
C LEU A 46 -9.87 -3.78 -5.61
N ASP A 47 -11.03 -3.19 -5.28
CA ASP A 47 -11.76 -3.48 -4.04
C ASP A 47 -12.17 -4.97 -3.90
N GLY A 48 -12.42 -5.63 -5.03
CA GLY A 48 -12.69 -7.07 -5.11
C GLY A 48 -11.48 -7.96 -4.84
N ILE A 49 -10.26 -7.42 -4.90
CA ILE A 49 -9.01 -8.16 -4.76
C ILE A 49 -8.44 -7.97 -3.36
N GLN A 50 -7.68 -6.91 -3.12
CA GLN A 50 -7.12 -6.59 -1.80
C GLN A 50 -7.51 -5.18 -1.32
N GLY A 51 -8.14 -4.38 -2.17
CA GLY A 51 -8.62 -3.05 -1.83
C GLY A 51 -8.05 -1.97 -2.76
N PRO A 52 -8.63 -0.77 -2.79
CA PRO A 52 -8.11 0.36 -3.54
C PRO A 52 -6.75 0.81 -3.00
N VAL A 53 -5.93 1.45 -3.83
CA VAL A 53 -4.70 2.13 -3.39
C VAL A 53 -5.04 3.43 -2.64
N TYR A 54 -4.12 3.91 -1.81
CA TYR A 54 -4.24 5.22 -1.17
C TYR A 54 -3.86 6.33 -2.16
N VAL A 55 -4.68 7.38 -2.25
CA VAL A 55 -4.56 8.48 -3.23
C VAL A 55 -4.37 9.86 -2.59
N GLY A 56 -3.94 9.91 -1.33
CA GLY A 56 -3.60 11.17 -0.64
C GLY A 56 -4.76 11.90 0.04
N THR A 57 -6.01 11.44 -0.10
CA THR A 57 -7.20 12.16 0.41
C THR A 57 -8.38 11.23 0.64
N GLY A 58 -9.36 11.66 1.46
CA GLY A 58 -10.62 10.96 1.67
C GLY A 58 -10.42 9.56 2.23
N CYS A 59 -9.53 9.41 3.21
CA CYS A 59 -9.18 8.12 3.80
C CYS A 59 -9.33 8.13 5.32
N VAL A 60 -9.79 7.00 5.87
CA VAL A 60 -9.78 6.74 7.32
C VAL A 60 -8.85 5.57 7.60
N PHE A 61 -7.70 5.85 8.20
CA PHE A 61 -6.68 4.86 8.52
C PHE A 61 -6.89 4.21 9.90
N ARG A 62 -6.55 2.93 9.99
CA ARG A 62 -6.35 2.22 11.25
C ARG A 62 -4.96 2.59 11.79
N ARG A 63 -4.94 3.19 12.99
CA ARG A 63 -3.72 3.61 13.71
C ARG A 63 -2.64 2.52 13.73
N GLN A 64 -2.99 1.30 14.15
CA GLN A 64 -2.06 0.17 14.23
C GLN A 64 -1.42 -0.18 12.87
N ALA A 65 -2.16 -0.02 11.77
CA ALA A 65 -1.65 -0.33 10.45
C ALA A 65 -0.62 0.73 9.97
N LEU A 66 -0.81 2.00 10.34
CA LEU A 66 0.16 3.07 10.07
C LEU A 66 1.45 2.88 10.88
N TYR A 67 1.35 2.38 12.11
CA TYR A 67 2.51 2.04 12.95
C TYR A 67 3.26 0.78 12.50
N GLY A 68 2.83 0.15 11.40
CA GLY A 68 3.54 -0.98 10.80
C GLY A 68 3.28 -2.33 11.47
N TYR A 69 2.29 -2.43 12.36
CA TYR A 69 1.85 -3.72 12.89
C TYR A 69 1.23 -4.58 11.79
N GLU A 70 1.31 -5.89 11.96
CA GLU A 70 0.66 -6.86 11.08
C GLU A 70 -0.84 -6.94 11.36
N PRO A 71 -1.67 -7.28 10.35
CA PRO A 71 -3.07 -7.55 10.60
C PRO A 71 -3.23 -8.74 11.57
N PRO A 72 -4.23 -8.72 12.46
CA PRO A 72 -4.47 -9.82 13.38
C PRO A 72 -4.68 -11.11 12.61
N LYS A 73 -4.04 -12.19 13.09
CA LYS A 73 -4.16 -13.52 12.48
C LYS A 73 -5.62 -13.96 12.56
N GLY A 74 -6.29 -14.02 11.42
CA GLY A 74 -7.65 -14.53 11.35
C GLY A 74 -7.70 -16.02 11.70
N PRO A 75 -8.88 -16.57 12.05
CA PRO A 75 -9.05 -18.01 12.16
C PRO A 75 -8.59 -18.67 10.86
N LYS A 76 -7.77 -19.72 10.96
CA LYS A 76 -7.35 -20.50 9.80
C LYS A 76 -8.62 -21.00 9.12
N ARG A 77 -8.83 -20.63 7.85
CA ARG A 77 -9.87 -21.30 7.05
C ARG A 77 -9.62 -22.80 7.16
N PRO A 78 -10.64 -23.63 7.48
CA PRO A 78 -10.47 -25.07 7.40
C PRO A 78 -9.94 -25.36 6.00
N LYS A 79 -8.85 -26.14 5.94
CA LYS A 79 -8.33 -26.59 4.65
C LYS A 79 -9.50 -27.26 3.94
N MET A 80 -9.84 -26.77 2.76
CA MET A 80 -10.75 -27.47 1.87
C MET A 80 -10.17 -28.88 1.76
N VAL A 81 -10.92 -29.88 2.21
CA VAL A 81 -10.54 -31.29 2.06
C VAL A 81 -10.38 -31.47 0.56
N SER A 82 -9.12 -31.59 0.13
CA SER A 82 -8.82 -32.03 -1.22
C SER A 82 -9.41 -33.43 -1.31
N CYS A 83 -10.45 -33.58 -2.11
CA CYS A 83 -10.97 -34.90 -2.45
C CYS A 83 -9.80 -35.69 -3.06
N ASP A 84 -9.49 -36.86 -2.51
CA ASP A 84 -8.39 -37.74 -2.93
C ASP A 84 -8.62 -38.39 -4.33
N CYS A 85 -9.52 -37.85 -5.16
CA CYS A 85 -9.89 -38.41 -6.46
C CYS A 85 -9.19 -37.79 -7.68
N CYS A 86 -8.20 -36.90 -7.53
CA CYS A 86 -7.47 -36.32 -8.67
C CYS A 86 -5.95 -36.56 -8.60
N PRO A 87 -5.35 -37.33 -9.53
CA PRO A 87 -3.91 -37.56 -9.57
C PRO A 87 -3.23 -36.44 -10.37
N CYS A 88 -3.15 -35.22 -9.82
CA CYS A 88 -2.43 -34.13 -10.48
C CYS A 88 -1.55 -33.35 -9.48
N PHE A 89 -0.23 -33.60 -9.54
CA PHE A 89 0.89 -32.81 -9.00
C PHE A 89 1.00 -32.62 -7.46
N GLY A 90 1.43 -33.68 -6.75
CA GLY A 90 1.85 -33.60 -5.35
C GLY A 90 3.38 -33.51 -5.16
N ARG A 91 3.93 -32.32 -4.85
CA ARG A 91 5.28 -32.17 -4.27
C ARG A 91 5.28 -32.60 -2.80
N ARG A 92 5.88 -33.75 -2.47
CA ARG A 92 6.10 -34.21 -1.07
C ARG A 92 7.14 -33.33 -0.36
N LYS A 93 6.76 -32.64 0.73
CA LYS A 93 7.72 -32.08 1.71
C LYS A 93 7.95 -33.09 2.85
N LYS A 94 9.21 -33.51 3.07
CA LYS A 94 9.66 -34.31 4.22
C LYS A 94 9.52 -33.51 5.53
N LYS A 95 8.86 -34.09 6.54
CA LYS A 95 8.95 -33.67 7.95
C LYS A 95 10.16 -34.38 8.58
N GLN A 96 11.11 -33.64 9.13
CA GLN A 96 12.08 -34.17 10.10
C GLN A 96 11.54 -33.98 11.52
N ALA A 97 11.56 -35.04 12.32
CA ALA A 97 11.17 -35.06 13.71
C ALA A 97 12.34 -34.64 14.61
N LYS A 98 12.11 -33.70 15.54
CA LYS A 98 13.03 -33.38 16.64
C LYS A 98 12.87 -34.43 17.75
N LYS A 99 13.97 -35.06 18.18
CA LYS A 99 14.08 -35.77 19.46
C LYS A 99 14.48 -34.76 20.54
N GLY A 100 13.77 -34.79 21.67
CA GLY A 100 14.10 -34.03 22.86
C GLY A 100 15.24 -34.65 23.64
N ALA A 101 15.96 -33.80 24.39
CA ALA A 101 16.80 -34.19 25.50
C ALA A 101 16.56 -33.17 26.62
N ILE A 102 16.21 -33.69 27.79
CA ILE A 102 16.01 -33.01 29.06
C ILE A 102 17.39 -32.74 29.67
N GLY A 103 17.61 -31.54 30.19
CA GLY A 103 18.80 -31.18 30.96
C GLY A 103 18.55 -29.94 31.81
N GLU A 104 18.67 -30.11 33.12
CA GLU A 104 18.45 -29.13 34.18
C GLU A 104 19.38 -27.91 34.05
N GLY A 105 18.84 -26.73 34.38
CA GLY A 105 19.57 -25.46 34.34
C GLY A 105 18.83 -24.33 35.05
N ALA A 106 18.35 -24.58 36.26
CA ALA A 106 17.76 -23.55 37.12
C ALA A 106 18.87 -22.58 37.59
N ASN A 107 19.04 -21.49 36.81
CA ASN A 107 19.65 -20.19 37.14
C ASN A 107 20.11 -19.39 35.89
N LEU A 108 19.74 -19.81 34.68
CA LEU A 108 20.00 -19.07 33.43
C LEU A 108 18.79 -18.28 32.88
N GLU A 109 17.58 -18.53 33.37
CA GLU A 109 16.35 -17.93 32.82
C GLU A 109 16.25 -16.42 33.11
N GLY A 110 16.63 -15.95 34.30
CA GLY A 110 16.51 -14.53 34.66
C GLY A 110 17.42 -13.58 33.87
N MET A 111 18.62 -14.02 33.47
CA MET A 111 19.56 -13.18 32.71
C MET A 111 19.22 -13.14 31.20
N ASP A 112 18.59 -14.20 30.69
CA ASP A 112 18.13 -14.26 29.29
C ASP A 112 16.81 -13.50 29.11
N ASP A 113 15.94 -13.50 30.13
CA ASP A 113 14.70 -12.71 30.17
C ASP A 113 14.97 -11.20 30.22
N ASP A 114 15.91 -10.74 31.06
CA ASP A 114 16.31 -9.33 31.13
C ASP A 114 16.94 -8.85 29.81
N LYS A 115 17.75 -9.71 29.18
CA LYS A 115 18.34 -9.43 27.86
C LYS A 115 17.29 -9.38 26.76
N GLN A 116 16.29 -10.26 26.80
CA GLN A 116 15.16 -10.24 25.85
C GLN A 116 14.29 -8.99 26.05
N LEU A 117 14.02 -8.60 27.29
CA LEU A 117 13.22 -7.44 27.63
C LEU A 117 13.94 -6.14 27.21
N LEU A 118 15.24 -6.02 27.48
CA LEU A 118 16.09 -4.93 27.00
C LEU A 118 16.14 -4.89 25.47
N MET A 119 16.33 -6.03 24.79
CA MET A 119 16.29 -6.07 23.32
C MET A 119 14.91 -5.70 22.77
N SER A 120 13.83 -6.04 23.46
CA SER A 120 12.48 -5.64 23.07
C SER A 120 12.29 -4.12 23.22
N GLN A 121 12.74 -3.53 24.32
CA GLN A 121 12.71 -2.08 24.57
C GLN A 121 13.55 -1.32 23.55
N MET A 122 14.80 -1.76 23.32
CA MET A 122 15.67 -1.17 22.29
C MET A 122 15.07 -1.28 20.88
N ASN A 123 14.35 -2.36 20.59
CA ASN A 123 13.64 -2.49 19.31
C ASN A 123 12.46 -1.51 19.19
N PHE A 124 11.74 -1.23 20.29
CA PHE A 124 10.66 -0.25 20.29
C PHE A 124 11.18 1.18 20.21
N GLU A 125 12.27 1.52 20.89
CA GLU A 125 12.91 2.83 20.80
C GLU A 125 13.42 3.09 19.38
N LYS A 126 14.09 2.11 18.77
CA LYS A 126 14.52 2.21 17.37
C LYS A 126 13.33 2.38 16.41
N LYS A 127 12.19 1.74 16.70
CA LYS A 127 11.01 1.83 15.84
C LYS A 127 10.26 3.15 16.01
N PHE A 128 9.90 3.50 17.23
CA PHE A 128 8.93 4.55 17.53
C PHE A 128 9.56 5.83 18.11
N GLY A 129 10.83 5.78 18.51
CA GLY A 129 11.55 6.87 19.18
C GLY A 129 11.64 6.70 20.70
N GLN A 130 12.26 7.69 21.34
CA GLN A 130 12.66 7.63 22.76
C GLN A 130 11.51 7.88 23.75
N SER A 131 10.32 8.29 23.27
CA SER A 131 9.18 8.58 24.14
C SER A 131 8.52 7.30 24.66
N ALA A 132 8.76 6.98 25.93
CA ALA A 132 8.12 5.86 26.60
C ALA A 132 6.58 6.01 26.66
N ILE A 133 6.07 7.23 26.82
CA ILE A 133 4.64 7.52 26.85
C ILE A 133 4.01 7.26 25.48
N PHE A 134 4.65 7.74 24.41
CA PHE A 134 4.16 7.52 23.05
C PHE A 134 4.16 6.03 22.70
N VAL A 135 5.27 5.33 22.95
CA VAL A 135 5.42 3.87 22.76
C VAL A 135 4.35 3.11 23.54
N THR A 136 4.12 3.47 24.81
CA THR A 136 3.06 2.83 25.60
C THR A 136 1.69 3.05 24.97
N SER A 137 1.41 4.26 24.45
CA SER A 137 0.13 4.54 23.78
C SER A 137 -0.06 3.79 22.45
N THR A 138 1.02 3.37 21.78
CA THR A 138 0.92 2.58 20.54
C THR A 138 0.53 1.12 20.84
N LEU A 139 0.92 0.60 22.02
CA LEU A 139 0.57 -0.74 22.50
C LEU A 139 -0.90 -0.85 22.96
N MET A 140 -1.56 0.28 23.22
CA MET A 140 -2.97 0.31 23.61
C MET A 140 -3.88 0.10 22.39
N GLU A 141 -4.37 -1.13 22.17
CA GLU A 141 -5.21 -1.47 21.02
C GLU A 141 -6.53 -0.68 20.95
N GLU A 142 -7.21 -0.52 22.10
CA GLU A 142 -8.46 0.25 22.23
C GLU A 142 -8.22 1.77 22.22
N GLY A 143 -6.94 2.20 22.17
CA GLY A 143 -6.54 3.60 22.25
C GLY A 143 -6.71 4.19 23.64
N GLY A 144 -6.88 5.51 23.70
CA GLY A 144 -6.94 6.27 24.95
C GLY A 144 -5.57 6.80 25.40
N VAL A 145 -5.51 7.24 26.65
CA VAL A 145 -4.33 7.84 27.29
C VAL A 145 -3.88 6.95 28.45
N PRO A 146 -2.57 6.78 28.68
CA PRO A 146 -2.07 6.01 29.82
C PRO A 146 -2.62 6.56 31.16
N PRO A 147 -3.13 5.70 32.07
CA PRO A 147 -3.85 6.12 33.29
C PRO A 147 -3.07 7.03 34.25
N SER A 148 -1.74 7.05 34.17
CA SER A 148 -0.84 7.77 35.06
C SER A 148 -0.43 9.17 34.58
N SER A 149 -1.00 9.67 33.48
CA SER A 149 -0.51 10.88 32.80
C SER A 149 -1.32 12.13 33.15
N SER A 150 -0.68 13.16 33.73
CA SER A 150 -1.30 14.47 33.94
C SER A 150 -1.35 15.29 32.63
N PRO A 151 -2.31 16.22 32.45
CA PRO A 151 -2.39 17.04 31.24
C PRO A 151 -1.09 17.83 30.94
N ALA A 152 -0.42 18.34 31.98
CA ALA A 152 0.85 19.04 31.84
C ALA A 152 1.98 18.12 31.36
N ALA A 153 2.04 16.88 31.86
CA ALA A 153 2.99 15.88 31.40
C ALA A 153 2.74 15.49 29.93
N LEU A 154 1.47 15.30 29.54
CA LEU A 154 1.08 15.01 28.16
C LEU A 154 1.45 16.14 27.20
N LEU A 155 1.28 17.39 27.61
CA LEU A 155 1.67 18.53 26.79
C LEU A 155 3.19 18.60 26.59
N LYS A 156 3.97 18.43 27.67
CA LYS A 156 5.43 18.37 27.59
C LYS A 156 5.90 17.24 26.67
N GLU A 157 5.25 16.09 26.77
CA GLU A 157 5.55 14.93 25.93
C GLU A 157 5.19 15.17 24.47
N ALA A 158 4.02 15.75 24.20
CA ALA A 158 3.62 16.11 22.84
C ALA A 158 4.64 17.06 22.18
N ILE A 159 5.15 18.05 22.93
CA ILE A 159 6.21 18.96 22.45
C ILE A 159 7.51 18.19 22.14
N HIS A 160 7.86 17.20 22.95
CA HIS A 160 9.04 16.36 22.70
C HIS A 160 8.88 15.51 21.42
N VAL A 161 7.73 14.86 21.25
CA VAL A 161 7.46 13.96 20.09
C VAL A 161 7.41 14.72 18.76
N ILE A 162 7.05 16.01 18.74
CA ILE A 162 7.05 16.83 17.53
C ILE A 162 8.37 17.58 17.28
N SER A 163 9.40 17.30 18.09
CA SER A 163 10.70 17.96 17.94
C SER A 163 11.42 17.50 16.66
N CYS A 164 12.24 18.37 16.07
CA CYS A 164 12.89 18.12 14.79
C CYS A 164 13.84 16.90 14.79
N GLY A 165 14.43 16.57 15.93
CA GLY A 165 15.33 15.41 16.07
C GLY A 165 14.64 14.13 16.52
N TYR A 166 13.30 14.12 16.67
CA TYR A 166 12.60 12.95 17.21
C TYR A 166 12.71 11.72 16.30
N GLU A 167 12.73 11.93 14.99
CA GLU A 167 12.81 10.87 13.99
C GLU A 167 14.25 10.38 13.73
N ASP A 168 15.27 11.05 14.31
CA ASP A 168 16.67 10.71 14.07
C ASP A 168 16.98 9.28 14.53
N LYS A 169 17.55 8.49 13.61
CA LYS A 169 17.91 7.07 13.82
C LYS A 169 16.71 6.18 14.18
N THR A 170 15.48 6.64 13.95
CA THR A 170 14.27 5.83 14.09
C THR A 170 13.88 5.18 12.76
N GLU A 171 12.88 4.29 12.79
CA GLU A 171 12.30 3.70 11.57
C GLU A 171 11.09 4.49 11.01
N TRP A 172 10.80 5.68 11.57
CA TRP A 172 9.82 6.62 11.00
C TRP A 172 10.17 6.97 9.56
N GLY A 173 9.16 6.98 8.69
CA GLY A 173 9.33 7.28 7.28
C GLY A 173 9.93 6.17 6.43
N THR A 174 10.66 5.22 7.02
CA THR A 174 11.31 4.14 6.28
C THR A 174 10.49 2.85 6.33
N GLU A 175 9.99 2.50 7.51
CA GLU A 175 9.14 1.32 7.70
C GLU A 175 7.77 1.68 8.30
N LEU A 176 7.65 2.72 9.11
CA LEU A 176 6.39 3.13 9.74
C LEU A 176 5.99 4.55 9.34
N GLY A 177 4.70 4.85 9.49
CA GLY A 177 4.11 6.10 9.05
C GLY A 177 3.96 6.20 7.53
N TRP A 178 4.04 7.42 7.03
CA TRP A 178 4.10 7.71 5.59
C TRP A 178 5.51 7.44 5.09
N ILE A 179 5.63 6.72 3.98
CA ILE A 179 6.94 6.27 3.50
C ILE A 179 7.66 7.40 2.74
N TYR A 180 8.87 7.75 3.19
CA TYR A 180 9.69 8.81 2.62
C TYR A 180 10.38 8.38 1.31
N GLY A 181 10.82 9.37 0.53
CA GLY A 181 11.64 9.15 -0.66
C GLY A 181 10.84 8.83 -1.92
N SER A 182 9.58 9.28 -2.01
CA SER A 182 8.86 9.37 -3.27
C SER A 182 7.98 10.61 -3.31
N ILE A 183 7.87 11.26 -4.47
CA ILE A 183 6.87 12.31 -4.73
C ILE A 183 5.42 11.79 -4.62
N THR A 184 5.23 10.48 -4.77
CA THR A 184 3.94 9.79 -4.65
C THR A 184 3.97 8.84 -3.44
N GLU A 185 4.25 9.39 -2.26
CA GLU A 185 4.32 8.65 -1.00
C GLU A 185 2.99 7.99 -0.63
N ASP A 186 1.88 8.52 -1.14
CA ASP A 186 0.53 8.02 -0.94
C ASP A 186 0.39 6.57 -1.43
N ILE A 187 0.66 6.32 -2.71
CA ILE A 187 0.59 4.99 -3.32
C ILE A 187 1.59 4.06 -2.65
N LEU A 188 2.81 4.55 -2.37
CA LEU A 188 3.87 3.77 -1.74
C LEU A 188 3.50 3.31 -0.32
N THR A 189 2.90 4.20 0.47
CA THR A 189 2.43 3.89 1.83
C THR A 189 1.33 2.83 1.77
N GLY A 190 0.35 2.98 0.88
CA GLY A 190 -0.70 1.96 0.68
C GLY A 190 -0.13 0.60 0.27
N PHE A 191 0.80 0.59 -0.70
CA PHE A 191 1.49 -0.60 -1.18
C PHE A 191 2.23 -1.33 -0.05
N LYS A 192 2.94 -0.60 0.80
CA LYS A 192 3.66 -1.17 1.95
C LYS A 192 2.70 -1.85 2.93
N MET A 193 1.57 -1.23 3.23
CA MET A 193 0.54 -1.80 4.10
C MET A 193 -0.05 -3.08 3.49
N HIS A 194 -0.37 -3.08 2.20
CA HIS A 194 -0.87 -4.27 1.50
C HIS A 194 0.17 -5.40 1.44
N CYS A 195 1.46 -5.10 1.28
CA CYS A 195 2.53 -6.09 1.38
C CYS A 195 2.58 -6.79 2.74
N ARG A 196 2.20 -6.10 3.83
CA ARG A 196 2.07 -6.69 5.18
C ARG A 196 0.81 -7.54 5.36
N GLY A 197 -0.05 -7.62 4.34
CA GLY A 197 -1.26 -8.43 4.31
C GLY A 197 -2.53 -7.71 4.77
N TRP A 198 -2.46 -6.39 4.97
CA TRP A 198 -3.65 -5.60 5.23
C TRP A 198 -4.55 -5.52 3.98
N ARG A 199 -5.85 -5.32 4.22
CA ARG A 199 -6.86 -5.07 3.19
C ARG A 199 -7.35 -3.62 3.29
N SER A 200 -7.58 -2.94 2.17
CA SER A 200 -8.33 -1.67 2.16
C SER A 200 -9.75 -1.87 1.62
N ILE A 201 -10.62 -0.89 1.84
CA ILE A 201 -12.00 -0.90 1.34
C ILE A 201 -12.28 0.36 0.55
N TYR A 202 -12.98 0.23 -0.58
CA TYR A 202 -13.49 1.36 -1.34
C TYR A 202 -14.96 1.64 -1.04
N CYS A 203 -15.25 2.79 -0.42
CA CYS A 203 -16.61 3.18 -0.05
C CYS A 203 -17.13 4.29 -0.96
N MET A 204 -18.21 3.99 -1.69
CA MET A 204 -18.86 4.94 -2.59
C MET A 204 -20.31 5.25 -2.16
N PRO A 205 -20.49 6.20 -1.23
CA PRO A 205 -21.83 6.63 -0.83
C PRO A 205 -22.58 7.30 -1.98
N LYS A 206 -23.93 7.24 -1.96
CA LYS A 206 -24.80 7.89 -2.97
C LYS A 206 -24.50 9.39 -3.10
N ARG A 207 -24.29 10.07 -1.98
CA ARG A 207 -23.83 11.47 -1.94
C ARG A 207 -22.31 11.47 -1.81
N PRO A 208 -21.56 12.22 -2.65
CA PRO A 208 -20.13 12.40 -2.46
C PRO A 208 -19.81 12.88 -1.04
N ALA A 209 -19.05 12.08 -0.29
CA ALA A 209 -18.64 12.42 1.07
C ALA A 209 -17.50 13.44 1.08
N PHE A 210 -16.62 13.38 0.09
CA PHE A 210 -15.49 14.29 -0.08
C PHE A 210 -15.58 14.97 -1.45
N LYS A 211 -15.66 16.30 -1.43
CA LYS A 211 -15.65 17.16 -2.60
C LYS A 211 -14.54 18.20 -2.45
N GLY A 212 -13.79 18.42 -3.52
CA GLY A 212 -12.76 19.46 -3.59
C GLY A 212 -12.90 20.32 -4.85
N SER A 213 -12.03 21.30 -4.99
CA SER A 213 -11.90 22.10 -6.21
C SER A 213 -10.89 21.46 -7.16
N ALA A 214 -11.24 21.35 -8.44
CA ALA A 214 -10.32 20.87 -9.48
C ALA A 214 -9.47 22.04 -10.05
N PRO A 215 -8.28 21.75 -10.61
CA PRO A 215 -7.54 22.74 -11.38
C PRO A 215 -8.35 23.26 -12.57
N ILE A 216 -8.51 24.57 -12.69
CA ILE A 216 -9.31 25.20 -13.77
C ILE A 216 -8.50 25.49 -15.04
N ASN A 217 -7.17 25.49 -14.94
CA ASN A 217 -6.27 25.75 -16.05
C ASN A 217 -5.50 24.49 -16.45
N LEU A 218 -5.04 24.47 -17.71
CA LEU A 218 -4.33 23.32 -18.28
C LEU A 218 -2.92 23.16 -17.70
N SER A 219 -2.24 24.26 -17.36
CA SER A 219 -0.87 24.24 -16.84
C SER A 219 -0.77 23.46 -15.53
N ASP A 220 -1.64 23.77 -14.57
CA ASP A 220 -1.70 23.10 -13.27
C ASP A 220 -2.06 21.62 -13.43
N ARG A 221 -2.95 21.32 -14.38
CA ARG A 221 -3.33 19.94 -14.68
C ARG A 221 -2.15 19.14 -15.26
N LEU A 222 -1.39 19.72 -16.18
CA LEU A 222 -0.20 19.08 -16.75
C LEU A 222 0.89 18.87 -15.70
N ASN A 223 1.17 19.89 -14.88
CA ASN A 223 2.12 19.78 -13.77
C ASN A 223 1.71 18.71 -12.76
N GLN A 224 0.41 18.57 -12.50
CA GLN A 224 -0.11 17.50 -11.64
C GLN A 224 0.16 16.11 -12.23
N VAL A 225 -0.18 15.88 -13.51
CA VAL A 225 0.09 14.58 -14.17
C VAL A 225 1.59 14.30 -14.23
N LEU A 226 2.41 15.32 -14.49
CA LEU A 226 3.86 15.19 -14.50
C LEU A 226 4.39 14.73 -13.14
N ARG A 227 3.92 15.31 -12.03
CA ARG A 227 4.31 14.85 -10.68
C ARG A 227 3.91 13.39 -10.43
N TRP A 228 2.73 12.97 -10.87
CA TRP A 228 2.31 11.57 -10.76
C TRP A 228 3.20 10.63 -11.57
N ALA A 229 3.56 11.02 -12.79
CA ALA A 229 4.44 10.23 -13.66
C ALA A 229 5.86 10.13 -13.06
N LEU A 230 6.42 11.25 -12.58
CA LEU A 230 7.74 11.28 -11.93
C LEU A 230 7.77 10.38 -10.69
N GLY A 231 6.79 10.52 -9.79
CA GLY A 231 6.72 9.66 -8.60
C GLY A 231 6.55 8.18 -8.93
N SER A 232 5.79 7.84 -9.97
CA SER A 232 5.63 6.45 -10.42
C SER A 232 6.94 5.84 -10.94
N VAL A 233 7.72 6.62 -11.71
CA VAL A 233 9.05 6.23 -12.19
C VAL A 233 10.04 6.11 -11.03
N GLU A 234 10.00 7.03 -10.07
CA GLU A 234 10.82 7.00 -8.86
C GLU A 234 10.54 5.73 -8.04
N ILE A 235 9.28 5.38 -7.80
CA ILE A 235 8.89 4.13 -7.13
C ILE A 235 9.41 2.92 -7.92
N PHE A 236 9.27 2.93 -9.25
CA PHE A 236 9.72 1.82 -10.10
C PHE A 236 11.22 1.55 -9.96
N PHE A 237 12.06 2.58 -9.91
CA PHE A 237 13.51 2.42 -9.74
C PHE A 237 13.96 2.33 -8.28
N SER A 238 13.07 2.57 -7.33
CA SER A 238 13.37 2.46 -5.90
C SER A 238 13.51 1.01 -5.41
N ARG A 239 14.02 0.86 -4.18
CA ARG A 239 14.00 -0.43 -3.44
C ARG A 239 12.59 -1.00 -3.27
N HIS A 240 11.57 -0.15 -3.32
CA HIS A 240 10.17 -0.49 -3.06
C HIS A 240 9.36 -0.81 -4.32
N SER A 241 10.01 -1.06 -5.46
CA SER A 241 9.30 -1.44 -6.69
C SER A 241 8.44 -2.68 -6.52
N PRO A 242 7.16 -2.66 -6.95
CA PRO A 242 6.26 -3.82 -6.90
C PRO A 242 6.76 -5.05 -7.66
N VAL A 243 7.73 -4.87 -8.57
CA VAL A 243 8.32 -5.94 -9.39
C VAL A 243 9.23 -6.87 -8.58
N TRP A 244 9.93 -6.37 -7.56
CA TRP A 244 10.86 -7.17 -6.75
C TRP A 244 10.63 -7.07 -5.23
N TYR A 245 9.93 -6.04 -4.75
CA TYR A 245 9.66 -5.86 -3.33
C TYR A 245 8.49 -6.72 -2.83
N GLY A 246 8.52 -7.14 -1.56
CA GLY A 246 7.37 -7.73 -0.88
C GLY A 246 7.02 -9.17 -1.29
N TYR A 247 7.96 -9.93 -1.90
CA TYR A 247 7.74 -11.34 -2.27
C TYR A 247 7.93 -12.32 -1.09
N LYS A 248 8.72 -11.96 -0.08
CA LYS A 248 9.15 -12.88 1.00
C LYS A 248 7.99 -13.48 1.80
N GLU A 249 6.95 -12.68 2.09
CA GLU A 249 5.84 -13.10 2.95
C GLU A 249 4.63 -13.63 2.17
N GLY A 250 4.55 -13.37 0.86
CA GLY A 250 3.45 -13.85 0.00
C GLY A 250 2.05 -13.33 0.38
N LYS A 251 1.96 -12.24 1.15
CA LYS A 251 0.68 -11.68 1.64
C LYS A 251 -0.01 -10.75 0.63
N LEU A 252 0.73 -10.21 -0.35
CA LEU A 252 0.18 -9.43 -1.45
C LEU A 252 -0.37 -10.37 -2.53
N LYS A 253 -1.65 -10.23 -2.88
CA LYS A 253 -2.27 -11.04 -3.93
C LYS A 253 -1.61 -10.77 -5.29
N TRP A 254 -1.52 -11.80 -6.14
CA TRP A 254 -0.82 -11.68 -7.42
C TRP A 254 -1.47 -10.65 -8.37
N LEU A 255 -2.81 -10.60 -8.44
CA LEU A 255 -3.52 -9.59 -9.24
C LEU A 255 -3.33 -8.18 -8.67
N GLU A 256 -3.30 -8.04 -7.34
CA GLU A 256 -3.03 -6.76 -6.68
C GLU A 256 -1.61 -6.28 -7.02
N ARG A 257 -0.64 -7.20 -6.96
CA ARG A 257 0.74 -6.91 -7.39
C ARG A 257 0.77 -6.45 -8.85
N PHE A 258 0.07 -7.14 -9.74
CA PHE A 258 -0.01 -6.76 -11.14
C PHE A 258 -0.58 -5.34 -11.30
N ALA A 259 -1.62 -4.98 -10.56
CA ALA A 259 -2.17 -3.63 -10.55
C ALA A 259 -1.18 -2.56 -10.04
N TYR A 260 -0.41 -2.87 -8.99
CA TYR A 260 0.67 -2.00 -8.51
C TYR A 260 1.79 -1.86 -9.55
N VAL A 261 2.21 -2.95 -10.19
CA VAL A 261 3.20 -2.89 -11.28
C VAL A 261 2.67 -2.00 -12.41
N ASN A 262 1.42 -2.20 -12.86
CA ASN A 262 0.78 -1.37 -13.88
C ASN A 262 0.80 0.13 -13.51
N THR A 263 0.50 0.45 -12.26
CA THR A 263 0.55 1.83 -11.72
C THR A 263 1.97 2.42 -11.70
N THR A 264 3.01 1.61 -11.60
CA THR A 264 4.40 2.12 -11.66
C THR A 264 4.95 2.22 -13.08
N ILE A 265 4.49 1.35 -14.00
CA ILE A 265 5.04 1.29 -15.37
C ILE A 265 4.27 2.13 -16.38
N TYR A 266 3.07 2.63 -16.06
CA TYR A 266 2.25 3.37 -17.04
C TYR A 266 2.99 4.56 -17.70
N PRO A 267 3.91 5.30 -17.06
CA PRO A 267 4.58 6.40 -17.74
C PRO A 267 5.46 5.92 -18.90
N PHE A 268 6.02 4.71 -18.81
CA PHE A 268 6.89 4.14 -19.85
C PHE A 268 6.14 3.81 -21.14
N THR A 269 4.81 3.64 -21.10
CA THR A 269 4.01 3.41 -22.31
C THR A 269 3.99 4.64 -23.23
N SER A 270 4.41 5.82 -22.74
CA SER A 270 4.57 7.02 -23.56
C SER A 270 5.64 6.87 -24.65
N LEU A 271 6.72 6.12 -24.39
CA LEU A 271 7.82 5.92 -25.34
C LEU A 271 7.38 5.17 -26.62
N PRO A 272 6.80 3.96 -26.52
CA PRO A 272 6.30 3.27 -27.71
C PRO A 272 5.13 4.01 -28.34
N LEU A 273 4.29 4.71 -27.56
CA LEU A 273 3.19 5.51 -28.09
C LEU A 273 3.69 6.66 -28.97
N LEU A 274 4.74 7.37 -28.55
CA LEU A 274 5.34 8.43 -29.37
C LEU A 274 5.89 7.88 -30.69
N ALA A 275 6.60 6.75 -30.65
CA ALA A 275 7.07 6.10 -31.86
C ALA A 275 5.92 5.65 -32.77
N TYR A 276 4.87 5.07 -32.19
CA TYR A 276 3.68 4.65 -32.93
C TYR A 276 2.94 5.82 -33.58
N CYS A 277 2.80 6.95 -32.90
CA CYS A 277 2.13 8.14 -33.43
C CYS A 277 2.93 8.88 -34.51
N THR A 278 4.26 8.81 -34.48
CA THR A 278 5.12 9.43 -35.51
C THR A 278 5.26 8.57 -36.76
N LEU A 279 5.09 7.26 -36.62
CA LEU A 279 5.27 6.29 -37.70
C LEU A 279 4.41 6.58 -38.95
N PRO A 280 3.10 6.88 -38.86
CA PRO A 280 2.30 7.21 -40.05
C PRO A 280 2.81 8.43 -40.81
N ALA A 281 3.30 9.45 -40.11
CA ALA A 281 3.84 10.65 -40.75
C ALA A 281 5.15 10.34 -41.50
N VAL A 282 6.01 9.52 -40.92
CA VAL A 282 7.25 9.06 -41.59
C VAL A 282 6.90 8.23 -42.83
N CYS A 283 5.98 7.27 -42.73
CA CYS A 283 5.53 6.48 -43.88
C CYS A 283 4.95 7.37 -44.99
N LEU A 284 4.11 8.34 -44.63
CA LEU A 284 3.48 9.25 -45.59
C LEU A 284 4.51 10.14 -46.33
N LEU A 285 5.53 10.65 -45.62
CA LEU A 285 6.51 11.56 -46.20
C LEU A 285 7.62 10.84 -46.98
N THR A 286 7.95 9.60 -46.60
CA THR A 286 9.02 8.82 -47.24
C THR A 286 8.53 7.85 -48.29
N ASP A 287 7.22 7.63 -48.38
CA ASP A 287 6.56 6.62 -49.21
C ASP A 287 7.07 5.18 -48.95
N LYS A 288 7.69 4.97 -47.77
CA LYS A 288 8.18 3.67 -47.33
C LYS A 288 7.20 3.06 -46.33
N PHE A 289 6.41 2.10 -46.81
CA PHE A 289 5.48 1.35 -45.97
C PHE A 289 6.16 0.15 -45.32
N ILE A 290 5.84 -0.08 -44.04
CA ILE A 290 6.42 -1.17 -43.25
C ILE A 290 5.72 -2.50 -43.56
N MET A 291 4.43 -2.47 -43.86
CA MET A 291 3.69 -3.67 -44.26
C MET A 291 3.70 -3.81 -45.78
N PRO A 292 4.03 -5.00 -46.32
CA PRO A 292 3.86 -5.26 -47.73
C PRO A 292 2.38 -5.25 -48.13
N GLU A 293 2.09 -4.94 -49.39
CA GLU A 293 0.74 -5.08 -49.93
C GLU A 293 0.25 -6.54 -49.79
N VAL A 294 -0.92 -6.70 -49.19
CA VAL A 294 -1.48 -8.00 -48.88
C VAL A 294 -2.28 -8.54 -50.06
N HIS A 295 -1.83 -9.66 -50.62
CA HIS A 295 -2.71 -10.51 -51.43
C HIS A 295 -3.46 -11.51 -50.53
N LYS A 296 -4.73 -11.20 -50.26
CA LYS A 296 -5.85 -12.04 -49.77
C LYS A 296 -5.73 -12.83 -48.44
N LEU A 297 -4.56 -12.99 -47.79
CA LEU A 297 -4.47 -13.88 -46.60
C LEU A 297 -4.59 -13.23 -45.22
N TYR A 298 -4.35 -11.93 -45.04
CA TYR A 298 -4.26 -11.32 -43.69
C TYR A 298 -5.56 -10.70 -43.15
N PHE A 299 -6.68 -10.78 -43.87
CA PHE A 299 -7.92 -10.11 -43.42
C PHE A 299 -8.83 -10.96 -42.52
N LEU A 300 -8.58 -12.27 -42.37
CA LEU A 300 -9.41 -13.13 -41.52
C LEU A 300 -8.57 -14.27 -40.93
N GLN A 301 -8.10 -14.09 -39.69
CA GLN A 301 -8.09 -15.15 -38.70
C GLN A 301 -8.26 -14.58 -37.30
#